data_AF-A0A2S6PLY9-F1
#
_entry.id   AF-A0A2S6PLY9-F1
#
_cell.length_a   1.000
_cell.length_b   1.000
_cell.length_c   1.000
_cell.angle_alpha   90.00
_cell.angle_beta   90.00
_cell.angle_gamma   90.00
#
_symmetry.space_group_name_H-M   'P 1'
#
loop_
_entity.id
_entity.type
_entity.pdbx_description
1 polymer ?
#
loop_
_entity_poly.entity_id
_entity_poly.type
_entity_poly.pdbx_seq_one_letter_code
_entity_poly.pdbx_strand_id
1 'polypeptide(L)'
;MNTRGHTPPVASDGKHGGSPVLAVARHRRSVSSGVHGVLLYRSESGDAVVEQQGPAQASVSSTCAPRRSRIVSARTCSTPRPGPGPVARPPHPLTPNGRGEHHEHPRTHPAFGELLDQVPVGGDPFSCAHVSLRSGRGRPRRPPTGAAPPGPEADVRAGERIPTYRDLVQELAERGVLGPRWRQVFDAVPRERFIPEDIWRQLPDRCEPVVGTDARLALVNSDEPVVIQLDDGAEDGPGIATSSNSQPSMVARMLELLHVEDGHRVLEIGTASGHVAALLSERLGEDQVHSIEIDPVLAQRAAAALAEAGYHPHLRCGDGEVPWPDLGPVDRLISTCALRHVPHALVGQVRPGGIIVAPLVRDFWSGALVALNVQAEGTAIGTFCGGASYMPMRAHRAAVPHPVDGATGRSRSAGPDPAQFLRLGFALYAGARLPGVRLTHADTPAGVQVWASREDGAAAVAATEEEVWQYGPGFLWEEIEQTWLEYAALGHPEADRFGLTVTDRGQQVWLRDPHAVIEPARPRQEA
;
A
#
# COMPACT_ATOMS: atom_id res chain seq x y z
N MET A 1 -28.07 -10.99 -73.01
CA MET A 1 -26.82 -11.77 -72.86
C MET A 1 -26.59 -11.85 -71.35
N ASN A 2 -26.81 -12.98 -70.67
CA ASN A 2 -26.11 -14.28 -70.74
C ASN A 2 -24.64 -14.17 -70.31
N THR A 3 -24.12 -14.92 -69.32
CA THR A 3 -24.78 -15.95 -68.46
C THR A 3 -23.98 -16.22 -67.16
N ARG A 4 -24.67 -16.84 -66.18
CA ARG A 4 -24.26 -17.85 -65.17
C ARG A 4 -22.83 -18.43 -65.35
N GLY A 5 -22.01 -18.77 -64.35
CA GLY A 5 -22.24 -18.98 -62.91
C GLY A 5 -22.46 -20.47 -62.55
N HIS A 6 -21.57 -21.11 -61.74
CA HIS A 6 -21.81 -22.45 -61.16
C HIS A 6 -20.86 -22.85 -60.00
N THR A 7 -21.45 -23.51 -59.00
CA THR A 7 -20.91 -24.56 -58.12
C THR A 7 -22.02 -25.63 -57.97
N PRO A 8 -21.80 -26.77 -57.27
CA PRO A 8 -20.68 -27.72 -57.29
C PRO A 8 -21.16 -29.05 -57.96
N PRO A 9 -20.68 -30.24 -57.55
CA PRO A 9 -21.60 -31.14 -56.80
C PRO A 9 -20.94 -31.93 -55.64
N VAL A 10 -21.74 -32.76 -54.95
CA VAL A 10 -21.42 -33.55 -53.74
C VAL A 10 -21.84 -35.02 -53.92
N ALA A 11 -21.04 -35.99 -53.44
CA ALA A 11 -21.42 -37.36 -53.00
C ALA A 11 -20.17 -38.25 -52.74
N SER A 12 -20.19 -39.37 -52.00
CA SER A 12 -20.92 -39.77 -50.78
C SER A 12 -20.33 -41.10 -50.22
N ASP A 13 -20.67 -41.47 -48.97
CA ASP A 13 -20.58 -42.82 -48.35
C ASP A 13 -19.21 -43.50 -48.12
N GLY A 14 -19.13 -44.49 -47.20
CA GLY A 14 -17.90 -45.31 -47.03
C GLY A 14 -17.63 -46.18 -45.76
N LYS A 15 -18.52 -46.21 -44.75
CA LYS A 15 -18.55 -47.10 -43.53
C LYS A 15 -17.39 -48.09 -43.16
N HIS A 16 -17.15 -48.16 -41.84
CA HIS A 16 -16.59 -49.27 -41.01
C HIS A 16 -15.05 -49.45 -40.89
N GLY A 17 -14.59 -49.75 -39.66
CA GLY A 17 -13.20 -50.16 -39.36
C GLY A 17 -12.85 -50.04 -37.86
N GLY A 18 -13.00 -51.13 -37.09
CA GLY A 18 -13.02 -51.13 -35.61
C GLY A 18 -11.76 -50.70 -34.85
N SER A 19 -11.95 -50.41 -33.56
CA SER A 19 -10.90 -50.20 -32.57
C SER A 19 -10.06 -51.46 -32.32
N PRO A 20 -8.77 -51.30 -31.97
CA PRO A 20 -8.11 -52.16 -30.99
C PRO A 20 -7.82 -51.39 -29.70
N VAL A 21 -8.25 -51.92 -28.56
CA VAL A 21 -7.78 -51.48 -27.25
C VAL A 21 -6.38 -52.04 -27.03
N LEU A 22 -5.40 -51.19 -26.70
CA LEU A 22 -4.11 -51.64 -26.17
C LEU A 22 -3.76 -50.88 -24.89
N ALA A 23 -3.80 -51.59 -23.76
CA ALA A 23 -3.41 -51.04 -22.47
C ALA A 23 -1.92 -51.31 -22.21
N VAL A 24 -1.14 -50.28 -21.87
CA VAL A 24 0.25 -50.43 -21.43
C VAL A 24 0.51 -49.68 -20.13
N ALA A 25 0.93 -50.46 -19.13
CA ALA A 25 1.62 -50.12 -17.88
C ALA A 25 1.59 -48.66 -17.35
N ARG A 26 0.98 -48.50 -16.17
CA ARG A 26 1.45 -47.49 -15.20
C ARG A 26 2.90 -47.80 -14.82
N HIS A 27 3.78 -46.80 -14.85
CA HIS A 27 5.10 -46.88 -14.22
C HIS A 27 5.30 -45.73 -13.24
N ARG A 28 5.19 -46.04 -11.93
CA ARG A 28 5.71 -45.16 -10.89
C ARG A 28 7.23 -45.18 -10.96
N ARG A 29 7.86 -44.05 -11.27
CA ARG A 29 9.25 -43.78 -10.87
C ARG A 29 9.24 -42.73 -9.77
N SER A 30 9.55 -43.15 -8.55
CA SER A 30 9.94 -42.24 -7.48
C SER A 30 11.33 -41.71 -7.80
N VAL A 31 11.46 -40.40 -7.99
CA VAL A 31 12.75 -39.71 -8.03
C VAL A 31 12.80 -38.79 -6.81
N SER A 32 13.59 -39.17 -5.83
CA SER A 32 13.89 -38.32 -4.67
C SER A 32 14.94 -37.30 -5.04
N SER A 33 14.57 -36.02 -5.02
CA SER A 33 15.49 -34.90 -4.82
C SER A 33 14.94 -34.04 -3.67
N GLY A 34 15.76 -33.39 -2.87
CA GLY A 34 17.23 -33.35 -2.90
C GLY A 34 17.72 -32.16 -2.09
N VAL A 35 17.45 -32.15 -0.78
CA VAL A 35 17.66 -30.98 0.08
C VAL A 35 19.16 -30.71 0.27
N HIS A 36 19.71 -29.80 -0.53
CA HIS A 36 21.05 -29.23 -0.31
C HIS A 36 20.99 -28.05 0.66
N GLY A 37 20.72 -28.37 1.93
CA GLY A 37 21.10 -27.48 3.04
C GLY A 37 22.60 -27.61 3.28
N VAL A 38 23.38 -26.58 2.92
CA VAL A 38 24.83 -26.56 3.15
C VAL A 38 25.11 -26.01 4.55
N LEU A 39 25.24 -26.91 5.53
CA LEU A 39 26.04 -26.61 6.72
C LEU A 39 27.51 -26.67 6.32
N LEU A 40 28.29 -25.65 6.71
CA LEU A 40 29.74 -25.77 6.83
C LEU A 40 30.15 -25.50 8.28
N TYR A 41 31.01 -26.37 8.79
CA TYR A 41 31.48 -26.36 10.17
C TYR A 41 32.53 -25.26 10.40
N ARG A 42 32.66 -24.81 11.65
CA ARG A 42 33.90 -24.16 12.10
C ARG A 42 35.07 -25.14 11.99
N SER A 43 36.21 -24.62 11.54
CA SER A 43 37.52 -25.24 11.71
C SER A 43 38.41 -24.28 12.50
N GLU A 44 38.98 -24.74 13.61
CA GLU A 44 39.96 -23.97 14.38
C GLU A 44 41.37 -24.40 13.99
N SER A 45 42.09 -23.58 13.23
CA SER A 45 43.57 -23.61 13.18
C SER A 45 44.15 -22.45 12.35
N GLY A 46 45.27 -21.92 12.84
CA GLY A 46 46.44 -21.59 12.01
C GLY A 46 46.35 -20.46 10.98
N ASP A 47 46.87 -19.30 11.39
CA ASP A 47 47.63 -18.35 10.57
C ASP A 47 46.95 -17.58 9.44
N ALA A 48 47.48 -16.37 9.20
CA ALA A 48 46.96 -15.41 8.25
C ALA A 48 47.93 -15.20 7.07
N VAL A 49 47.38 -15.18 5.85
CA VAL A 49 48.03 -14.61 4.67
C VAL A 49 47.05 -13.66 4.00
N VAL A 50 47.49 -12.43 3.75
CA VAL A 50 46.80 -11.48 2.87
C VAL A 50 47.57 -11.46 1.55
N GLU A 51 46.90 -11.77 0.45
CA GLU A 51 47.45 -11.49 -0.89
C GLU A 51 46.35 -10.93 -1.81
N GLN A 52 46.73 -9.92 -2.60
CA GLN A 52 45.85 -9.27 -3.58
C GLN A 52 46.02 -9.94 -4.94
N GLN A 53 44.94 -10.13 -5.70
CA GLN A 53 45.02 -10.02 -7.17
C GLN A 53 43.85 -9.22 -7.73
N GLY A 54 44.19 -8.23 -8.57
CA GLY A 54 43.25 -7.41 -9.32
C GLY A 54 42.88 -8.02 -10.69
N PRO A 55 42.11 -7.29 -11.52
CA PRO A 55 41.29 -7.89 -12.58
C PRO A 55 42.02 -8.11 -13.91
N ALA A 56 41.52 -9.09 -14.67
CA ALA A 56 41.80 -9.26 -16.10
C ALA A 56 40.93 -8.32 -16.96
N GLN A 57 41.39 -8.04 -18.19
CA GLN A 57 40.88 -6.97 -19.05
C GLN A 57 39.99 -7.48 -20.20
N ALA A 58 39.13 -6.60 -20.71
CA ALA A 58 38.67 -6.59 -22.10
C ALA A 58 38.63 -5.14 -22.61
N SER A 59 39.04 -4.89 -23.85
CA SER A 59 39.35 -3.52 -24.30
C SER A 59 39.23 -3.29 -25.82
N VAL A 60 38.49 -2.26 -26.22
CA VAL A 60 38.48 -1.58 -27.54
C VAL A 60 38.02 -0.12 -27.27
N SER A 61 38.89 0.84 -26.92
CA SER A 61 39.86 1.57 -27.76
C SER A 61 39.25 2.59 -28.75
N SER A 62 39.29 3.87 -28.40
CA SER A 62 39.39 4.99 -29.36
C SER A 62 40.33 6.08 -28.81
N THR A 63 40.96 6.84 -29.70
CA THR A 63 41.90 7.96 -29.40
C THR A 63 41.24 9.29 -29.81
N CYS A 64 41.65 10.50 -29.37
CA CYS A 64 43.00 10.94 -29.03
C CYS A 64 43.06 12.06 -27.95
N ALA A 65 44.27 12.32 -27.46
CA ALA A 65 44.69 13.08 -26.28
C ALA A 65 44.81 14.63 -26.53
N PRO A 66 45.56 15.44 -25.72
CA PRO A 66 45.61 15.63 -24.24
C PRO A 66 45.70 17.12 -23.76
N ARG A 67 45.65 17.40 -22.43
CA ARG A 67 46.76 18.09 -21.67
C ARG A 67 46.47 18.43 -20.17
N ARG A 68 47.40 17.97 -19.29
CA ARG A 68 48.04 18.67 -18.13
C ARG A 68 47.14 19.23 -16.99
N SER A 69 47.09 18.60 -15.80
CA SER A 69 48.05 18.66 -14.65
C SER A 69 47.94 19.93 -13.78
N ARG A 70 48.00 19.92 -12.43
CA ARG A 70 48.89 19.15 -11.51
C ARG A 70 48.26 18.83 -10.13
N ILE A 71 48.94 17.98 -9.35
CA ILE A 71 48.72 17.69 -7.91
C ILE A 71 49.89 18.24 -7.08
N VAL A 72 49.61 18.84 -5.90
CA VAL A 72 50.45 18.90 -4.67
C VAL A 72 49.46 19.03 -3.50
N SER A 73 49.18 18.01 -2.67
CA SER A 73 49.97 17.36 -1.60
C SER A 73 49.96 18.11 -0.25
N ALA A 74 49.81 17.34 0.84
CA ALA A 74 49.52 17.82 2.21
C ALA A 74 50.74 17.78 3.17
N ARG A 75 50.55 18.22 4.43
CA ARG A 75 51.43 17.95 5.58
C ARG A 75 50.67 18.03 6.92
N THR A 76 51.16 17.28 7.92
CA THR A 76 50.64 17.18 9.28
C THR A 76 51.77 17.20 10.32
N CYS A 77 51.45 17.68 11.53
CA CYS A 77 52.16 17.56 12.82
C CYS A 77 51.30 18.29 13.89
N SER A 78 51.48 18.20 15.21
CA SER A 78 51.90 17.17 16.18
C SER A 78 51.74 17.78 17.60
N THR A 79 51.66 16.98 18.67
CA THR A 79 51.32 17.36 20.08
C THR A 79 52.59 17.70 20.94
N PRO A 80 52.61 17.95 22.30
CA PRO A 80 51.63 17.70 23.40
C PRO A 80 51.55 18.74 24.58
N ARG A 81 50.98 18.32 25.74
CA ARG A 81 50.71 19.06 27.02
C ARG A 81 51.87 19.03 28.06
N PRO A 82 51.76 19.72 29.23
CA PRO A 82 51.43 19.00 30.51
C PRO A 82 50.49 19.75 31.52
N GLY A 83 50.18 19.12 32.68
CA GLY A 83 49.29 19.59 33.79
C GLY A 83 50.01 20.24 35.00
N PRO A 84 49.52 20.24 36.29
CA PRO A 84 48.61 19.29 37.00
C PRO A 84 47.26 19.95 37.45
N GLY A 85 46.55 19.71 38.59
CA GLY A 85 46.73 18.89 39.83
C GLY A 85 45.50 18.89 40.82
N PRO A 86 45.52 18.19 41.99
CA PRO A 86 44.29 17.73 42.71
C PRO A 86 44.20 17.91 44.27
N VAL A 87 43.00 17.71 44.89
CA VAL A 87 42.73 17.47 46.36
C VAL A 87 41.45 16.62 46.57
N ALA A 88 41.27 15.88 47.70
CA ALA A 88 40.03 15.11 48.00
C ALA A 88 39.70 14.79 49.50
N ARG A 89 38.37 14.70 49.79
CA ARG A 89 37.57 13.95 50.82
C ARG A 89 37.38 14.41 52.31
N PRO A 90 36.20 14.09 52.97
CA PRO A 90 35.77 14.51 54.33
C PRO A 90 35.48 13.35 55.34
N PRO A 91 35.07 13.62 56.62
CA PRO A 91 33.88 12.92 57.20
C PRO A 91 33.08 13.58 58.39
N HIS A 92 31.72 13.51 58.35
CA HIS A 92 30.74 13.26 59.47
C HIS A 92 30.67 14.17 60.76
N PRO A 93 29.67 14.05 61.70
CA PRO A 93 28.45 13.20 61.80
C PRO A 93 27.09 13.86 62.25
N LEU A 94 25.99 13.05 62.21
CA LEU A 94 24.76 13.05 63.07
C LEU A 94 23.55 14.00 62.84
N THR A 95 22.44 13.70 63.55
CA THR A 95 21.00 13.93 63.22
C THR A 95 20.18 14.41 64.45
N PRO A 96 18.82 14.43 64.51
CA PRO A 96 17.75 14.61 63.49
C PRO A 96 16.72 15.73 63.84
N ASN A 97 15.87 16.13 62.89
CA ASN A 97 14.42 16.32 63.07
C ASN A 97 13.75 16.61 61.72
N GLY A 98 12.45 16.35 61.57
CA GLY A 98 11.76 16.54 60.28
C GLY A 98 10.29 16.94 60.41
N ARG A 99 9.62 17.05 59.25
CA ARG A 99 8.17 17.00 59.03
C ARG A 99 7.94 16.47 57.61
N GLY A 100 6.81 15.81 57.39
CA GLY A 100 6.52 15.18 56.10
C GLY A 100 6.00 16.18 55.07
N GLU A 101 6.55 16.13 53.88
CA GLU A 101 5.91 16.62 52.66
C GLU A 101 5.60 15.39 51.80
N HIS A 102 4.41 15.36 51.18
CA HIS A 102 4.04 14.26 50.29
C HIS A 102 4.78 14.43 48.96
N HIS A 103 5.89 13.70 48.79
CA HIS A 103 6.39 13.45 47.45
C HIS A 103 5.35 12.64 46.68
N GLU A 104 4.72 13.26 45.69
CA GLU A 104 4.11 12.50 44.60
C GLU A 104 5.19 11.60 43.97
N HIS A 105 4.83 10.35 43.69
CA HIS A 105 5.72 9.49 42.94
C HIS A 105 5.92 10.10 41.54
N PRO A 106 7.17 10.31 41.07
CA PRO A 106 7.36 10.67 39.67
C PRO A 106 6.76 9.55 38.82
N ARG A 107 5.88 9.90 37.87
CA ARG A 107 5.26 8.94 36.94
C ARG A 107 6.38 8.12 36.32
N THR A 108 6.40 6.82 36.60
CA THR A 108 7.47 5.94 36.13
C THR A 108 7.46 5.92 34.61
N HIS A 109 8.59 6.29 34.00
CA HIS A 109 8.81 6.25 32.56
C HIS A 109 8.30 4.90 32.00
N PRO A 110 7.20 4.88 31.20
CA PRO A 110 6.77 3.65 30.54
C PRO A 110 7.93 3.18 29.67
N ALA A 111 8.35 1.93 29.78
CA ALA A 111 9.53 1.50 29.04
C ALA A 111 9.20 1.63 27.55
N PHE A 112 10.07 2.25 26.74
CA PHE A 112 9.67 2.62 25.38
C PHE A 112 9.28 1.40 24.50
N GLY A 113 9.77 0.19 24.84
CA GLY A 113 9.27 -1.06 24.27
C GLY A 113 7.77 -1.30 24.50
N GLU A 114 7.23 -0.95 25.67
CA GLU A 114 5.80 -1.04 26.01
C GLU A 114 4.93 -0.04 25.22
N LEU A 115 5.55 1.01 24.66
CA LEU A 115 4.90 1.97 23.75
C LEU A 115 5.10 1.61 22.27
N LEU A 116 6.19 0.93 21.91
CA LEU A 116 6.36 0.29 20.58
C LEU A 116 5.44 -0.93 20.43
N ASP A 117 5.23 -1.72 21.47
CA ASP A 117 4.27 -2.83 21.50
C ASP A 117 2.81 -2.34 21.33
N GLN A 118 2.57 -1.03 21.46
CA GLN A 118 1.30 -0.36 21.13
C GLN A 118 1.27 0.28 19.74
N VAL A 119 2.43 0.58 19.12
CA VAL A 119 2.48 1.10 17.75
C VAL A 119 1.85 0.05 16.83
N PRO A 120 0.76 0.37 16.09
CA PRO A 120 0.23 -0.54 15.10
C PRO A 120 1.32 -0.82 14.07
N VAL A 121 1.66 -2.10 13.87
CA VAL A 121 2.67 -2.54 12.89
C VAL A 121 2.07 -2.36 11.49
N GLY A 122 2.11 -1.10 11.03
CA GLY A 122 1.30 -0.56 9.96
C GLY A 122 0.01 0.10 10.46
N GLY A 123 0.08 1.36 10.91
CA GLY A 123 -1.10 2.24 10.94
C GLY A 123 -1.47 2.77 9.54
N ASP A 124 -1.47 1.87 8.57
CA ASP A 124 -1.98 2.00 7.21
C ASP A 124 -3.28 1.17 7.19
N PRO A 125 -4.43 1.67 6.67
CA PRO A 125 -5.74 1.02 6.76
C PRO A 125 -5.90 -0.41 6.15
N PHE A 126 -4.79 -1.09 5.84
CA PHE A 126 -4.73 -2.47 5.34
C PHE A 126 -3.80 -3.40 6.12
N SER A 127 -3.05 -2.92 7.12
CA SER A 127 -2.09 -3.76 7.86
C SER A 127 -2.72 -4.34 9.14
N CYS A 128 -3.18 -5.58 9.06
CA CYS A 128 -3.72 -6.31 10.20
C CYS A 128 -2.68 -6.50 11.32
N ALA A 129 -3.15 -6.53 12.57
CA ALA A 129 -2.30 -6.37 13.75
C ALA A 129 -1.45 -7.61 14.08
N HIS A 130 -0.15 -7.40 14.31
CA HIS A 130 0.79 -8.45 14.67
C HIS A 130 0.66 -8.83 16.16
N VAL A 131 -0.25 -9.76 16.50
CA VAL A 131 -0.35 -10.28 17.87
C VAL A 131 0.83 -11.19 18.20
N SER A 132 1.63 -10.82 19.20
CA SER A 132 2.82 -11.58 19.63
C SER A 132 2.49 -12.88 20.37
N LEU A 133 2.02 -13.90 19.66
CA LEU A 133 1.81 -15.25 20.18
C LEU A 133 3.14 -15.92 20.55
N ARG A 134 3.38 -16.09 21.86
CA ARG A 134 4.53 -16.82 22.40
C ARG A 134 4.59 -18.24 21.82
N SER A 135 5.79 -18.67 21.41
CA SER A 135 6.00 -19.84 20.55
C SER A 135 5.55 -21.19 21.15
N GLY A 136 4.31 -21.58 20.89
CA GLY A 136 3.81 -22.94 21.08
C GLY A 136 4.15 -23.81 19.86
N ARG A 137 5.06 -24.78 20.00
CA ARG A 137 5.45 -25.67 18.88
C ARG A 137 4.35 -26.69 18.55
N GLY A 138 3.44 -26.33 17.64
CA GLY A 138 2.46 -27.23 17.03
C GLY A 138 2.40 -27.06 15.52
N ARG A 139 2.48 -28.15 14.75
CA ARG A 139 2.16 -28.10 13.31
C ARG A 139 0.65 -28.00 13.13
N PRO A 140 0.12 -27.18 12.21
CA PRO A 140 -1.23 -27.37 11.73
C PRO A 140 -1.34 -28.77 11.10
N ARG A 141 -2.28 -29.58 11.62
CA ARG A 141 -2.76 -30.79 10.96
C ARG A 141 -4.09 -30.43 10.29
N ARG A 142 -4.37 -31.02 9.12
CA ARG A 142 -5.73 -31.02 8.54
C ARG A 142 -6.75 -31.32 9.64
N PRO A 143 -7.85 -30.55 9.75
CA PRO A 143 -8.91 -30.86 10.70
C PRO A 143 -9.49 -32.25 10.39
N PRO A 144 -9.78 -33.08 11.41
CA PRO A 144 -10.55 -34.29 11.21
C PRO A 144 -11.99 -33.92 10.82
N THR A 145 -12.66 -34.79 10.05
CA THR A 145 -14.08 -34.65 9.71
C THR A 145 -14.94 -34.90 10.95
N GLY A 146 -15.21 -33.85 11.71
CA GLY A 146 -16.10 -33.81 12.86
C GLY A 146 -16.64 -32.39 13.04
N ALA A 147 -17.91 -32.25 13.42
CA ALA A 147 -18.56 -30.95 13.51
C ALA A 147 -17.88 -30.06 14.56
N ALA A 148 -17.53 -28.83 14.16
CA ALA A 148 -17.14 -27.79 15.09
C ALA A 148 -18.38 -27.33 15.89
N PRO A 149 -18.22 -26.84 17.14
CA PRO A 149 -19.27 -26.05 17.77
C PRO A 149 -19.52 -24.78 16.94
N PRO A 150 -20.77 -24.26 16.89
CA PRO A 150 -21.02 -22.98 16.24
C PRO A 150 -20.21 -21.88 16.93
N GLY A 151 -19.53 -21.07 16.13
CA GLY A 151 -19.06 -19.76 16.57
C GLY A 151 -20.25 -18.80 16.73
N PRO A 152 -20.01 -17.51 17.05
CA PRO A 152 -21.05 -16.51 16.89
C PRO A 152 -21.46 -16.45 15.42
N GLU A 153 -22.65 -16.97 15.10
CA GLU A 153 -23.25 -16.80 13.79
C GLU A 153 -23.42 -15.29 13.53
N ALA A 154 -23.11 -14.83 12.31
CA ALA A 154 -23.52 -13.50 11.91
C ALA A 154 -25.05 -13.48 11.92
N ASP A 155 -25.65 -12.74 12.87
CA ASP A 155 -27.09 -12.73 13.15
C ASP A 155 -27.89 -12.03 12.03
N VAL A 156 -27.96 -12.71 10.88
CA VAL A 156 -28.93 -12.47 9.82
C VAL A 156 -30.28 -12.86 10.38
N ARG A 157 -30.91 -11.90 11.04
CA ARG A 157 -32.14 -12.07 11.82
C ARG A 157 -33.16 -12.88 11.03
N ALA A 158 -33.64 -13.98 11.60
CA ALA A 158 -34.50 -14.94 10.91
C ALA A 158 -35.75 -14.27 10.29
N GLY A 159 -35.71 -14.06 8.97
CA GLY A 159 -36.73 -13.33 8.20
C GLY A 159 -36.22 -12.16 7.36
N GLU A 160 -34.98 -11.71 7.55
CA GLU A 160 -34.37 -10.63 6.77
C GLU A 160 -33.93 -11.12 5.37
N ARG A 161 -34.21 -10.33 4.32
CA ARG A 161 -33.95 -10.72 2.93
C ARG A 161 -32.49 -10.46 2.56
N ILE A 162 -31.78 -11.50 2.14
CA ILE A 162 -30.41 -11.39 1.59
C ILE A 162 -30.41 -10.38 0.41
N PRO A 163 -29.56 -9.34 0.43
CA PRO A 163 -29.42 -8.40 -0.68
C PRO A 163 -29.00 -9.10 -1.98
N THR A 164 -29.52 -8.60 -3.10
CA THR A 164 -29.08 -9.00 -4.45
C THR A 164 -28.18 -7.93 -5.05
N TYR A 165 -27.34 -8.28 -6.03
CA TYR A 165 -26.49 -7.30 -6.72
C TYR A 165 -27.30 -6.12 -7.31
N ARG A 166 -28.56 -6.36 -7.70
CA ARG A 166 -29.48 -5.30 -8.18
C ARG A 166 -29.92 -4.34 -7.08
N ASP A 167 -30.04 -4.79 -5.83
CA ASP A 167 -30.33 -3.91 -4.69
C ASP A 167 -29.16 -2.95 -4.46
N LEU A 168 -27.92 -3.46 -4.49
CA LEU A 168 -26.69 -2.67 -4.43
C LEU A 168 -26.61 -1.62 -5.55
N VAL A 169 -26.83 -2.01 -6.81
CA VAL A 169 -26.79 -1.06 -7.94
C VAL A 169 -27.89 0.00 -7.85
N GLN A 170 -29.06 -0.35 -7.31
CA GLN A 170 -30.12 0.62 -7.01
C GLN A 170 -29.70 1.58 -5.89
N GLU A 171 -29.15 1.08 -4.79
CA GLU A 171 -28.70 1.87 -3.64
C GLU A 171 -27.60 2.88 -4.03
N LEU A 172 -26.60 2.45 -4.82
CA LEU A 172 -25.52 3.31 -5.31
C LEU A 172 -26.05 4.45 -6.22
N ALA A 173 -27.10 4.18 -7.00
CA ALA A 173 -27.76 5.17 -7.83
C ALA A 173 -28.66 6.12 -7.02
N GLU A 174 -29.37 5.62 -6.00
CA GLU A 174 -30.17 6.45 -5.07
C GLU A 174 -29.30 7.36 -4.19
N ARG A 175 -28.12 6.88 -3.79
CA ARG A 175 -27.06 7.67 -3.13
C ARG A 175 -26.38 8.69 -4.07
N GLY A 176 -26.69 8.67 -5.37
CA GLY A 176 -26.12 9.58 -6.37
C GLY A 176 -24.64 9.34 -6.68
N VAL A 177 -24.07 8.19 -6.28
CA VAL A 177 -22.65 7.86 -6.51
C VAL A 177 -22.43 7.22 -7.89
N LEU A 178 -23.46 6.59 -8.44
CA LEU A 178 -23.43 5.86 -9.70
C LEU A 178 -24.29 6.57 -10.76
N GLY A 179 -23.66 7.30 -11.69
CA GLY A 179 -24.37 8.03 -12.74
C GLY A 179 -25.05 7.12 -13.77
N PRO A 180 -26.04 7.61 -14.55
CA PRO A 180 -26.88 6.76 -15.40
C PRO A 180 -26.11 5.91 -16.43
N ARG A 181 -24.96 6.40 -16.92
CA ARG A 181 -24.11 5.67 -17.88
C ARG A 181 -23.38 4.50 -17.22
N TRP A 182 -22.78 4.72 -16.05
CA TRP A 182 -22.12 3.65 -15.31
C TRP A 182 -23.10 2.70 -14.65
N ARG A 183 -24.31 3.15 -14.29
CA ARG A 183 -25.38 2.26 -13.83
C ARG A 183 -25.66 1.13 -14.81
N GLN A 184 -25.82 1.45 -16.11
CA GLN A 184 -26.09 0.44 -17.15
C GLN A 184 -24.97 -0.61 -17.23
N VAL A 185 -23.71 -0.16 -17.09
CA VAL A 185 -22.51 -1.02 -17.08
C VAL A 185 -22.46 -1.89 -15.83
N PHE A 186 -22.78 -1.35 -14.65
CA PHE A 186 -22.89 -2.13 -13.41
C PHE A 186 -24.02 -3.17 -13.51
N ASP A 187 -25.23 -2.77 -13.92
CA ASP A 187 -26.39 -3.66 -14.15
C ASP A 187 -26.04 -4.84 -15.11
N ALA A 188 -25.05 -4.68 -16.01
CA ALA A 188 -24.55 -5.73 -16.92
C ALA A 188 -23.40 -6.60 -16.37
N VAL A 189 -22.59 -6.10 -15.42
CA VAL A 189 -21.35 -6.73 -14.92
C VAL A 189 -21.47 -7.07 -13.42
N PRO A 190 -22.25 -8.11 -13.04
CA PRO A 190 -22.47 -8.48 -11.65
C PRO A 190 -21.18 -9.00 -11.00
N ARG A 191 -20.77 -8.36 -9.89
CA ARG A 191 -19.43 -8.56 -9.30
C ARG A 191 -19.20 -9.97 -8.73
N GLU A 192 -20.29 -10.67 -8.41
CA GLU A 192 -20.31 -12.08 -7.99
C GLU A 192 -19.49 -13.01 -8.90
N ARG A 193 -19.45 -12.78 -10.22
CA ARG A 193 -18.71 -13.60 -11.19
C ARG A 193 -17.18 -13.48 -11.07
N PHE A 194 -16.70 -12.45 -10.39
CA PHE A 194 -15.27 -12.11 -10.27
C PHE A 194 -14.72 -12.38 -8.87
N ILE A 195 -15.57 -12.85 -7.95
CA ILE A 195 -15.21 -13.07 -6.54
C ILE A 195 -15.10 -14.59 -6.28
N PRO A 196 -13.91 -15.12 -5.96
CA PRO A 196 -13.69 -16.55 -5.70
C PRO A 196 -14.49 -17.02 -4.47
N GLU A 197 -14.63 -18.34 -4.26
CA GLU A 197 -15.35 -18.87 -3.10
C GLU A 197 -14.68 -18.53 -1.76
N ASP A 198 -13.36 -18.70 -1.66
CA ASP A 198 -12.58 -18.31 -0.48
C ASP A 198 -12.44 -16.78 -0.40
N ILE A 199 -13.13 -16.16 0.57
CA ILE A 199 -13.15 -14.71 0.79
C ILE A 199 -13.10 -14.35 2.27
N TRP A 200 -12.65 -13.12 2.55
CA TRP A 200 -12.60 -12.55 3.89
C TRP A 200 -13.29 -11.18 3.95
N ARG A 201 -13.90 -10.87 5.10
CA ARG A 201 -14.30 -9.51 5.47
C ARG A 201 -13.15 -8.84 6.20
N GLN A 202 -12.86 -7.59 5.85
CA GLN A 202 -11.92 -6.75 6.59
C GLN A 202 -12.59 -6.23 7.86
N LEU A 203 -12.01 -6.51 9.03
CA LEU A 203 -12.29 -5.82 10.29
C LEU A 203 -11.14 -4.83 10.60
N PRO A 204 -11.29 -3.91 11.57
CA PRO A 204 -10.25 -2.93 11.90
C PRO A 204 -8.90 -3.53 12.30
N ASP A 205 -8.89 -4.72 12.90
CA ASP A 205 -7.68 -5.39 13.41
C ASP A 205 -7.22 -6.60 12.58
N ARG A 206 -8.14 -7.26 11.85
CA ARG A 206 -7.91 -8.57 11.21
C ARG A 206 -8.81 -8.82 9.98
N CYS A 207 -8.47 -9.84 9.19
CA CYS A 207 -9.36 -10.41 8.18
C CYS A 207 -10.09 -11.63 8.73
N GLU A 208 -11.43 -11.72 8.58
CA GLU A 208 -12.21 -12.89 8.99
C GLU A 208 -12.77 -13.65 7.77
N PRO A 209 -12.60 -14.99 7.70
CA PRO A 209 -13.12 -15.79 6.58
C PRO A 209 -14.65 -15.84 6.62
N VAL A 210 -15.29 -15.59 5.47
CA VAL A 210 -16.76 -15.63 5.39
C VAL A 210 -17.22 -17.04 5.04
N VAL A 211 -17.99 -17.65 5.93
CA VAL A 211 -18.44 -19.04 5.81
C VAL A 211 -19.96 -19.10 5.60
N GLY A 212 -20.38 -19.89 4.61
CA GLY A 212 -21.80 -20.11 4.29
C GLY A 212 -22.33 -19.19 3.18
N THR A 213 -23.22 -19.74 2.35
CA THR A 213 -23.74 -19.10 1.13
C THR A 213 -24.38 -17.75 1.42
N ASP A 214 -25.20 -17.65 2.46
CA ASP A 214 -26.02 -16.46 2.73
C ASP A 214 -25.15 -15.29 3.21
N ALA A 215 -24.14 -15.56 4.04
CA ALA A 215 -23.16 -14.57 4.47
C ALA A 215 -22.24 -14.12 3.32
N ARG A 216 -21.83 -15.07 2.45
CA ARG A 216 -21.08 -14.79 1.21
C ARG A 216 -21.89 -13.88 0.27
N LEU A 217 -23.16 -14.21 0.00
CA LEU A 217 -24.05 -13.40 -0.82
C LEU A 217 -24.31 -12.02 -0.23
N ALA A 218 -24.53 -11.92 1.09
CA ALA A 218 -24.73 -10.64 1.76
C ALA A 218 -23.52 -9.70 1.61
N LEU A 219 -22.29 -10.21 1.79
CA LEU A 219 -21.07 -9.41 1.60
C LEU A 219 -20.85 -9.08 0.10
N VAL A 220 -20.99 -10.05 -0.80
CA VAL A 220 -20.87 -9.85 -2.25
C VAL A 220 -21.86 -8.79 -2.77
N ASN A 221 -23.05 -8.68 -2.17
CA ASN A 221 -24.09 -7.73 -2.55
C ASN A 221 -24.19 -6.50 -1.61
N SER A 222 -23.14 -6.20 -0.86
CA SER A 222 -22.99 -4.98 -0.05
C SER A 222 -22.04 -3.97 -0.69
N ASP A 223 -22.07 -2.71 -0.23
CA ASP A 223 -21.07 -1.69 -0.57
C ASP A 223 -19.79 -1.80 0.29
N GLU A 224 -19.29 -3.03 0.46
CA GLU A 224 -18.02 -3.33 1.14
C GLU A 224 -16.98 -3.87 0.14
N PRO A 225 -15.67 -3.66 0.39
CA PRO A 225 -14.63 -4.41 -0.28
C PRO A 225 -14.66 -5.89 0.17
N VAL A 226 -14.43 -6.82 -0.75
CA VAL A 226 -14.32 -8.26 -0.45
C VAL A 226 -12.88 -8.67 -0.62
N VAL A 227 -12.22 -9.12 0.45
CA VAL A 227 -10.81 -9.55 0.40
C VAL A 227 -10.73 -10.92 -0.27
N ILE A 228 -9.81 -11.06 -1.24
CA ILE A 228 -9.65 -12.26 -2.09
C ILE A 228 -8.23 -12.86 -2.03
N GLN A 229 -7.29 -12.18 -1.37
CA GLN A 229 -5.95 -12.69 -1.06
C GLN A 229 -5.47 -12.12 0.27
N LEU A 230 -4.95 -12.99 1.14
CA LEU A 230 -4.14 -12.62 2.30
C LEU A 230 -2.66 -12.90 2.00
N ASP A 231 -1.77 -12.10 2.58
CA ASP A 231 -0.33 -12.36 2.69
C ASP A 231 0.38 -12.74 1.36
N ASP A 232 -0.03 -12.12 0.24
CA ASP A 232 0.42 -12.43 -1.13
C ASP A 232 0.26 -13.92 -1.53
N GLY A 233 -0.66 -14.64 -0.88
CA GLY A 233 -0.93 -16.06 -1.08
C GLY A 233 -0.10 -17.01 -0.21
N ALA A 234 0.60 -16.52 0.83
CA ALA A 234 1.31 -17.38 1.78
C ALA A 234 0.35 -18.16 2.70
N GLU A 235 0.59 -19.47 2.91
CA GLU A 235 -0.30 -20.34 3.69
C GLU A 235 -0.27 -20.10 5.21
N ASP A 236 0.88 -19.66 5.75
CA ASP A 236 1.12 -19.42 7.20
C ASP A 236 1.45 -17.93 7.47
N GLY A 237 0.75 -17.00 6.79
CA GLY A 237 0.96 -15.55 6.91
C GLY A 237 0.27 -14.87 8.12
N PRO A 238 0.54 -13.57 8.37
CA PRO A 238 -0.06 -12.81 9.48
C PRO A 238 -1.55 -12.46 9.31
N GLY A 239 -2.19 -12.77 8.18
CA GLY A 239 -3.61 -12.48 7.91
C GLY A 239 -3.87 -11.10 7.31
N ILE A 240 -2.86 -10.48 6.69
CA ILE A 240 -2.92 -9.13 6.12
C ILE A 240 -3.57 -9.17 4.74
N ALA A 241 -4.55 -8.31 4.50
CA ALA A 241 -5.22 -8.23 3.19
C ALA A 241 -4.26 -7.68 2.11
N THR A 242 -4.11 -8.43 1.01
CA THR A 242 -3.16 -8.11 -0.07
C THR A 242 -3.80 -8.03 -1.45
N SER A 243 -5.04 -8.51 -1.61
CA SER A 243 -5.91 -8.18 -2.75
C SER A 243 -7.38 -8.22 -2.37
N SER A 244 -8.21 -7.41 -3.03
CA SER A 244 -9.67 -7.37 -2.85
C SER A 244 -10.40 -7.10 -4.17
N ASN A 245 -11.66 -7.53 -4.25
CA ASN A 245 -12.64 -6.84 -5.09
C ASN A 245 -13.08 -5.58 -4.35
N SER A 246 -12.74 -4.40 -4.90
CA SER A 246 -12.83 -3.13 -4.20
C SER A 246 -14.27 -2.69 -3.89
N GLN A 247 -14.41 -1.68 -3.01
CA GLN A 247 -15.71 -1.12 -2.64
C GLN A 247 -16.48 -0.58 -3.86
N PRO A 248 -17.71 -1.04 -4.14
CA PRO A 248 -18.50 -0.63 -5.31
C PRO A 248 -18.68 0.88 -5.49
N SER A 249 -18.98 1.62 -4.42
CA SER A 249 -19.12 3.09 -4.46
C SER A 249 -17.80 3.81 -4.78
N MET A 250 -16.67 3.32 -4.25
CA MET A 250 -15.35 3.87 -4.55
C MET A 250 -14.94 3.59 -6.00
N VAL A 251 -15.22 2.38 -6.51
CA VAL A 251 -15.01 2.02 -7.92
C VAL A 251 -15.84 2.92 -8.84
N ALA A 252 -17.14 3.07 -8.59
CA ALA A 252 -18.00 3.97 -9.36
C ALA A 252 -17.45 5.41 -9.37
N ARG A 253 -17.07 5.92 -8.21
CA ARG A 253 -16.49 7.26 -8.02
C ARG A 253 -15.18 7.47 -8.80
N MET A 254 -14.30 6.46 -8.83
CA MET A 254 -13.06 6.49 -9.60
C MET A 254 -13.32 6.42 -11.11
N LEU A 255 -14.31 5.65 -11.55
CA LEU A 255 -14.71 5.52 -12.95
C LEU A 255 -15.43 6.77 -13.49
N GLU A 256 -16.18 7.50 -12.66
CA GLU A 256 -16.71 8.83 -12.99
C GLU A 256 -15.56 9.86 -13.15
N LEU A 257 -14.63 9.91 -12.19
CA LEU A 257 -13.45 10.80 -12.23
C LEU A 257 -12.49 10.49 -13.39
N LEU A 258 -12.52 9.27 -13.93
CA LEU A 258 -11.76 8.89 -15.11
C LEU A 258 -12.29 9.57 -16.39
N HIS A 259 -13.49 10.16 -16.36
CA HIS A 259 -14.15 10.86 -17.49
C HIS A 259 -13.92 10.15 -18.82
N VAL A 260 -14.43 8.92 -18.90
CA VAL A 260 -14.15 7.96 -19.97
C VAL A 260 -15.14 8.15 -21.13
N GLU A 261 -14.63 8.37 -22.34
CA GLU A 261 -15.41 8.64 -23.56
C GLU A 261 -15.15 7.55 -24.61
N ASP A 262 -15.92 7.59 -25.69
CA ASP A 262 -16.00 6.47 -26.63
C ASP A 262 -14.79 6.45 -27.56
N GLY A 263 -14.06 5.33 -27.58
CA GLY A 263 -12.76 5.21 -28.25
C GLY A 263 -11.55 5.62 -27.39
N HIS A 264 -11.73 5.97 -26.12
CA HIS A 264 -10.60 6.13 -25.19
C HIS A 264 -9.95 4.78 -24.86
N ARG A 265 -8.62 4.69 -25.00
CA ARG A 265 -7.82 3.58 -24.51
C ARG A 265 -7.49 3.75 -23.03
N VAL A 266 -7.66 2.70 -22.24
CA VAL A 266 -7.44 2.72 -20.78
C VAL A 266 -6.34 1.75 -20.37
N LEU A 267 -5.49 2.18 -19.45
CA LEU A 267 -4.58 1.33 -18.67
C LEU A 267 -5.07 1.23 -17.22
N GLU A 268 -5.35 0.02 -16.75
CA GLU A 268 -5.59 -0.32 -15.36
C GLU A 268 -4.34 -0.91 -14.71
N ILE A 269 -4.07 -0.54 -13.45
CA ILE A 269 -2.97 -1.08 -12.65
C ILE A 269 -3.54 -1.70 -11.35
N GLY A 270 -3.62 -3.03 -11.34
CA GLY A 270 -4.19 -3.85 -10.26
C GLY A 270 -5.41 -4.65 -10.72
N THR A 271 -5.28 -5.54 -11.72
CA THR A 271 -6.41 -6.32 -12.25
C THR A 271 -7.16 -7.10 -11.16
N ALA A 272 -6.43 -7.68 -10.18
CA ALA A 272 -6.95 -8.37 -8.99
C ALA A 272 -8.02 -9.46 -9.26
N SER A 273 -9.29 -9.05 -9.34
CA SER A 273 -10.46 -9.92 -9.61
C SER A 273 -10.90 -9.91 -11.08
N GLY A 274 -10.45 -8.93 -11.88
CA GLY A 274 -10.93 -8.67 -13.24
C GLY A 274 -12.22 -7.83 -13.31
N HIS A 275 -12.86 -7.49 -12.18
CA HIS A 275 -14.16 -6.80 -12.20
C HIS A 275 -14.09 -5.39 -12.78
N VAL A 276 -13.06 -4.59 -12.45
CA VAL A 276 -12.91 -3.23 -13.00
C VAL A 276 -12.48 -3.27 -14.47
N ALA A 277 -11.60 -4.19 -14.86
CA ALA A 277 -11.34 -4.51 -16.27
C ALA A 277 -12.64 -4.85 -17.05
N ALA A 278 -13.55 -5.62 -16.47
CA ALA A 278 -14.83 -5.97 -17.08
C ALA A 278 -15.78 -4.76 -17.20
N LEU A 279 -15.90 -3.94 -16.14
CA LEU A 279 -16.66 -2.67 -16.18
C LEU A 279 -16.12 -1.73 -17.27
N LEU A 280 -14.80 -1.63 -17.42
CA LEU A 280 -14.18 -0.86 -18.49
C LEU A 280 -14.43 -1.48 -19.88
N SER A 281 -14.43 -2.81 -19.99
CA SER A 281 -14.62 -3.53 -21.26
C SER A 281 -16.05 -3.43 -21.77
N GLU A 282 -17.05 -3.61 -20.91
CA GLU A 282 -18.46 -3.35 -21.21
C GLU A 282 -18.70 -1.87 -21.58
N ARG A 283 -17.99 -0.95 -20.90
CA ARG A 283 -18.09 0.48 -21.18
C ARG A 283 -17.48 0.88 -22.53
N LEU A 284 -16.37 0.29 -22.97
CA LEU A 284 -15.54 0.82 -24.09
C LEU A 284 -15.31 -0.14 -25.27
N GLY A 285 -15.59 -1.43 -25.09
CA GLY A 285 -15.03 -2.51 -25.89
C GLY A 285 -13.69 -2.99 -25.33
N GLU A 286 -13.51 -4.30 -25.28
CA GLU A 286 -12.33 -4.97 -24.70
C GLU A 286 -10.99 -4.58 -25.35
N ASP A 287 -10.97 -4.32 -26.66
CA ASP A 287 -9.79 -3.83 -27.42
C ASP A 287 -9.20 -2.51 -26.88
N GLN A 288 -9.96 -1.75 -26.08
CA GLN A 288 -9.49 -0.49 -25.48
C GLN A 288 -8.91 -0.67 -24.07
N VAL A 289 -9.13 -1.81 -23.43
CA VAL A 289 -8.82 -2.03 -22.03
C VAL A 289 -7.54 -2.85 -21.89
N HIS A 290 -6.59 -2.29 -21.15
CA HIS A 290 -5.30 -2.90 -20.86
C HIS A 290 -5.15 -2.96 -19.35
N SER A 291 -4.83 -4.11 -18.76
CA SER A 291 -4.77 -4.27 -17.31
C SER A 291 -3.56 -5.08 -16.85
N ILE A 292 -2.87 -4.56 -15.82
CA ILE A 292 -1.66 -5.15 -15.24
C ILE A 292 -1.96 -5.72 -13.85
N GLU A 293 -1.47 -6.94 -13.60
CA GLU A 293 -1.45 -7.57 -12.27
C GLU A 293 -0.06 -8.13 -11.98
N ILE A 294 0.48 -7.85 -10.79
CA ILE A 294 1.82 -8.29 -10.39
C ILE A 294 1.81 -9.72 -9.82
N ASP A 295 0.67 -10.17 -9.29
CA ASP A 295 0.50 -11.52 -8.78
C ASP A 295 0.16 -12.54 -9.91
N PRO A 296 1.00 -13.56 -10.16
CA PRO A 296 0.75 -14.50 -11.24
C PRO A 296 -0.45 -15.43 -10.98
N VAL A 297 -0.89 -15.60 -9.73
CA VAL A 297 -2.08 -16.40 -9.38
C VAL A 297 -3.35 -15.56 -9.57
N LEU A 298 -3.34 -14.29 -9.14
CA LEU A 298 -4.47 -13.38 -9.40
C LEU A 298 -4.62 -13.10 -10.90
N ALA A 299 -3.52 -12.84 -11.63
CA ALA A 299 -3.56 -12.61 -13.06
C ALA A 299 -4.22 -13.78 -13.83
N GLN A 300 -3.94 -15.03 -13.44
CA GLN A 300 -4.59 -16.22 -14.01
C GLN A 300 -6.06 -16.34 -13.62
N ARG A 301 -6.42 -16.04 -12.36
CA ARG A 301 -7.82 -16.05 -11.89
C ARG A 301 -8.66 -14.98 -12.58
N ALA A 302 -8.16 -13.74 -12.68
CA ALA A 302 -8.81 -12.65 -13.37
C ALA A 302 -9.00 -12.94 -14.86
N ALA A 303 -7.99 -13.50 -15.54
CA ALA A 303 -8.10 -13.92 -16.94
C ALA A 303 -9.19 -14.98 -17.16
N ALA A 304 -9.33 -15.94 -16.25
CA ALA A 304 -10.41 -16.93 -16.29
C ALA A 304 -11.79 -16.29 -16.05
N ALA A 305 -11.95 -15.49 -14.99
CA ALA A 305 -13.21 -14.83 -14.65
C ALA A 305 -13.69 -13.85 -15.75
N LEU A 306 -12.76 -13.11 -16.37
CA LEU A 306 -13.04 -12.26 -17.53
C LEU A 306 -13.53 -13.09 -18.72
N ALA A 307 -12.83 -14.18 -19.07
CA ALA A 307 -13.22 -15.03 -20.18
C ALA A 307 -14.56 -15.76 -19.94
N GLU A 308 -14.85 -16.18 -18.71
CA GLU A 308 -16.14 -16.77 -18.32
C GLU A 308 -17.28 -15.74 -18.31
N ALA A 309 -16.98 -14.47 -18.00
CA ALA A 309 -17.92 -13.36 -18.13
C ALA A 309 -18.15 -12.90 -19.58
N GLY A 310 -17.28 -13.30 -20.52
CA GLY A 310 -17.35 -12.96 -21.94
C GLY A 310 -16.50 -11.77 -22.39
N TYR A 311 -15.49 -11.38 -21.61
CA TYR A 311 -14.57 -10.27 -21.92
C TYR A 311 -13.13 -10.76 -22.10
N HIS A 312 -12.43 -10.20 -23.09
CA HIS A 312 -11.05 -10.53 -23.44
C HIS A 312 -10.14 -9.28 -23.56
N PRO A 313 -10.06 -8.42 -22.52
CA PRO A 313 -9.17 -7.26 -22.52
C PRO A 313 -7.70 -7.68 -22.58
N HIS A 314 -6.83 -6.74 -22.93
CA HIS A 314 -5.38 -6.99 -22.95
C HIS A 314 -4.83 -7.11 -21.53
N LEU A 315 -4.50 -8.33 -21.09
CA LEU A 315 -3.97 -8.62 -19.76
C LEU A 315 -2.46 -8.83 -19.75
N ARG A 316 -1.80 -8.42 -18.65
CA ARG A 316 -0.36 -8.58 -18.42
C ARG A 316 -0.09 -8.98 -16.97
N CYS A 317 0.70 -10.05 -16.80
CA CYS A 317 1.38 -10.28 -15.52
C CYS A 317 2.69 -9.48 -15.47
N GLY A 318 2.88 -8.67 -14.43
CA GLY A 318 4.10 -7.87 -14.23
C GLY A 318 3.90 -6.70 -13.26
N ASP A 319 4.99 -5.99 -12.94
CA ASP A 319 4.92 -4.80 -12.10
C ASP A 319 4.21 -3.64 -12.83
N GLY A 320 3.31 -2.97 -12.13
CA GLY A 320 2.54 -1.82 -12.61
C GLY A 320 3.20 -0.47 -12.36
N GLU A 321 4.28 -0.39 -11.56
CA GLU A 321 5.10 0.83 -11.50
C GLU A 321 5.84 1.07 -12.83
N VAL A 322 6.11 -0.01 -13.58
CA VAL A 322 6.79 0.02 -14.88
C VAL A 322 5.74 0.22 -15.99
N PRO A 323 5.89 1.22 -16.88
CA PRO A 323 5.03 1.38 -18.05
C PRO A 323 4.97 0.12 -18.91
N TRP A 324 3.83 -0.14 -19.53
CA TRP A 324 3.63 -1.26 -20.46
C TRP A 324 4.39 -1.00 -21.78
N PRO A 325 5.54 -1.67 -22.07
CA PRO A 325 6.25 -1.54 -23.34
C PRO A 325 5.39 -1.92 -24.55
N ASP A 326 5.57 -1.18 -25.65
CA ASP A 326 4.91 -1.36 -26.95
C ASP A 326 3.40 -1.05 -27.00
N LEU A 327 2.77 -0.67 -25.88
CA LEU A 327 1.36 -0.22 -25.84
C LEU A 327 1.11 1.12 -26.55
N GLY A 328 2.12 2.00 -26.57
CA GLY A 328 1.96 3.41 -26.91
C GLY A 328 1.18 4.19 -25.82
N PRO A 329 0.73 5.42 -26.13
CA PRO A 329 0.09 6.30 -25.16
C PRO A 329 -1.44 6.04 -25.03
N VAL A 330 -1.90 5.85 -23.80
CA VAL A 330 -3.33 5.68 -23.48
C VAL A 330 -4.03 7.03 -23.30
N ASP A 331 -5.36 7.04 -23.32
CA ASP A 331 -6.18 8.23 -22.99
C ASP A 331 -6.33 8.41 -21.48
N ARG A 332 -6.32 7.29 -20.75
CA ARG A 332 -6.72 7.21 -19.35
C ARG A 332 -5.90 6.16 -18.62
N LEU A 333 -5.52 6.45 -17.39
CA LEU A 333 -4.86 5.50 -16.50
C LEU A 333 -5.60 5.48 -15.16
N ILE A 334 -5.98 4.29 -14.69
CA ILE A 334 -6.60 4.07 -13.38
C ILE A 334 -5.74 3.11 -12.56
N SER A 335 -5.36 3.50 -11.35
CA SER A 335 -4.70 2.60 -10.40
C SER A 335 -5.72 2.09 -9.39
N THR A 336 -5.92 0.77 -9.34
CA THR A 336 -6.79 0.06 -8.39
C THR A 336 -6.00 -0.47 -7.18
N CYS A 337 -4.78 0.05 -6.97
CA CYS A 337 -3.94 -0.09 -5.79
C CYS A 337 -3.32 1.26 -5.42
N ALA A 338 -2.98 1.47 -4.14
CA ALA A 338 -2.49 2.76 -3.66
C ALA A 338 -1.01 2.99 -4.00
N LEU A 339 -0.70 4.20 -4.44
CA LEU A 339 0.65 4.64 -4.79
C LEU A 339 1.24 5.54 -3.69
N ARG A 340 2.54 5.41 -3.39
CA ARG A 340 3.24 6.37 -2.50
C ARG A 340 3.48 7.73 -3.16
N HIS A 341 3.64 7.69 -4.47
CA HIS A 341 3.84 8.82 -5.37
C HIS A 341 3.37 8.40 -6.75
N VAL A 342 3.00 9.34 -7.63
CA VAL A 342 2.74 9.00 -9.03
C VAL A 342 4.08 8.88 -9.76
N PRO A 343 4.48 7.71 -10.28
CA PRO A 343 5.73 7.57 -11.02
C PRO A 343 5.66 8.37 -12.33
N HIS A 344 6.64 9.23 -12.58
CA HIS A 344 6.66 10.06 -13.80
C HIS A 344 6.71 9.22 -15.08
N ALA A 345 7.27 8.00 -15.01
CA ALA A 345 7.22 7.04 -16.10
C ALA A 345 5.79 6.67 -16.53
N LEU A 346 4.85 6.56 -15.58
CA LEU A 346 3.42 6.32 -15.88
C LEU A 346 2.72 7.57 -16.42
N VAL A 347 3.14 8.77 -16.01
CA VAL A 347 2.71 10.02 -16.66
C VAL A 347 3.08 10.01 -18.14
N GLY A 348 4.29 9.56 -18.49
CA GLY A 348 4.74 9.39 -19.86
C GLY A 348 4.00 8.33 -20.69
N GLN A 349 3.19 7.46 -20.07
CA GLN A 349 2.31 6.52 -20.77
C GLN A 349 0.92 7.09 -21.09
N VAL A 350 0.55 8.23 -20.51
CA VAL A 350 -0.73 8.89 -20.78
C VAL A 350 -0.51 10.05 -21.76
N ARG A 351 -1.38 10.19 -22.77
CA ARG A 351 -1.28 11.29 -23.75
C ARG A 351 -1.55 12.65 -23.10
N PRO A 352 -1.03 13.76 -23.65
CA PRO A 352 -1.50 15.11 -23.32
C PRO A 352 -3.02 15.23 -23.47
N GLY A 353 -3.69 15.83 -22.48
CA GLY A 353 -5.16 15.84 -22.36
C GLY A 353 -5.76 14.54 -21.78
N GLY A 354 -4.94 13.54 -21.47
CA GLY A 354 -5.34 12.33 -20.78
C GLY A 354 -5.41 12.49 -19.26
N ILE A 355 -6.09 11.55 -18.58
CA ILE A 355 -6.38 11.63 -17.14
C ILE A 355 -5.81 10.42 -16.40
N ILE A 356 -5.16 10.68 -15.27
CA ILE A 356 -4.68 9.69 -14.29
C ILE A 356 -5.60 9.76 -13.06
N VAL A 357 -6.22 8.65 -12.69
CA VAL A 357 -6.96 8.49 -11.41
C VAL A 357 -6.23 7.46 -10.55
N ALA A 358 -5.79 7.85 -9.36
CA ALA A 358 -5.07 6.96 -8.46
C ALA A 358 -5.34 7.29 -6.98
N PRO A 359 -5.54 6.27 -6.12
CA PRO A 359 -5.43 6.44 -4.68
C PRO A 359 -3.95 6.60 -4.31
N LEU A 360 -3.65 7.58 -3.45
CA LEU A 360 -2.33 7.83 -2.90
C LEU A 360 -2.32 7.54 -1.40
N VAL A 361 -1.28 6.85 -0.95
CA VAL A 361 -0.96 6.65 0.48
C VAL A 361 0.31 7.44 0.80
N ARG A 362 0.29 8.25 1.86
CA ARG A 362 1.44 9.06 2.29
C ARG A 362 1.78 8.75 3.74
N ASP A 363 3.04 8.91 4.11
CA ASP A 363 3.54 8.49 5.43
C ASP A 363 2.83 9.20 6.59
N PHE A 364 2.36 10.44 6.41
CA PHE A 364 1.51 11.16 7.37
C PHE A 364 0.04 10.67 7.28
N TRP A 365 -0.17 9.37 7.49
CA TRP A 365 -1.41 8.57 7.44
C TRP A 365 -2.35 8.68 6.21
N SER A 366 -2.24 9.71 5.37
CA SER A 366 -3.31 10.08 4.44
C SER A 366 -3.50 9.08 3.29
N GLY A 367 -4.69 8.45 3.24
CA GLY A 367 -5.24 7.81 2.05
C GLY A 367 -6.14 8.77 1.27
N ALA A 368 -5.73 9.19 0.08
CA ALA A 368 -6.40 10.25 -0.69
C ALA A 368 -6.50 9.90 -2.18
N LEU A 369 -7.65 10.16 -2.81
CA LEU A 369 -7.81 10.00 -4.25
C LEU A 369 -7.25 11.23 -4.99
N VAL A 370 -6.58 11.05 -6.12
CA VAL A 370 -6.27 12.15 -7.07
C VAL A 370 -6.85 11.89 -8.45
N ALA A 371 -7.19 12.97 -9.14
CA ALA A 371 -7.47 12.99 -10.57
C ALA A 371 -6.58 14.06 -11.23
N LEU A 372 -5.65 13.64 -12.10
CA LEU A 372 -4.60 14.50 -12.69
C LEU A 372 -4.73 14.51 -14.21
N ASN A 373 -4.68 15.71 -14.81
CA ASN A 373 -4.64 15.90 -16.26
C ASN A 373 -3.18 16.00 -16.72
N VAL A 374 -2.80 15.20 -17.73
CA VAL A 374 -1.46 15.23 -18.32
C VAL A 374 -1.35 16.37 -19.33
N GLN A 375 -0.34 17.20 -19.18
CA GLN A 375 -0.08 18.40 -19.97
C GLN A 375 0.84 18.11 -21.16
N ALA A 376 0.93 19.05 -22.10
CA ALA A 376 1.71 18.87 -23.34
C ALA A 376 3.22 18.71 -23.11
N GLU A 377 3.75 19.26 -22.02
CA GLU A 377 5.15 19.19 -21.61
C GLU A 377 5.48 17.98 -20.71
N GLY A 378 4.52 17.08 -20.46
CA GLY A 378 4.74 15.87 -19.67
C GLY A 378 4.60 16.04 -18.15
N THR A 379 4.09 17.18 -17.68
CA THR A 379 3.59 17.37 -16.30
C THR A 379 2.24 16.66 -16.14
N ALA A 380 1.93 16.10 -14.98
CA ALA A 380 0.54 15.79 -14.61
C ALA A 380 0.06 16.71 -13.48
N ILE A 381 -1.14 17.28 -13.59
CA ILE A 381 -1.66 18.24 -12.60
C ILE A 381 -3.17 18.11 -12.38
N GLY A 382 -3.59 18.17 -11.12
CA GLY A 382 -5.01 18.14 -10.74
C GLY A 382 -5.22 18.16 -9.24
N THR A 383 -6.43 17.82 -8.80
CA THR A 383 -6.89 17.99 -7.40
C THR A 383 -6.89 16.69 -6.62
N PHE A 384 -6.87 16.80 -5.28
CA PHE A 384 -7.26 15.71 -4.40
C PHE A 384 -8.80 15.60 -4.35
N CYS A 385 -9.30 14.42 -4.66
CA CYS A 385 -10.71 14.10 -4.73
C CYS A 385 -11.21 13.46 -3.42
N GLY A 386 -10.81 14.01 -2.26
CA GLY A 386 -11.16 13.46 -0.95
C GLY A 386 -10.49 12.11 -0.64
N GLY A 387 -11.01 11.41 0.37
CA GLY A 387 -10.38 10.18 0.88
C GLY A 387 -10.52 8.98 -0.06
N ALA A 388 -9.51 8.12 -0.05
CA ALA A 388 -9.57 6.77 -0.60
C ALA A 388 -8.54 5.87 0.08
N SER A 389 -9.00 4.74 0.62
CA SER A 389 -8.16 3.70 1.18
C SER A 389 -8.06 2.57 0.16
N TYR A 390 -6.84 2.24 -0.27
CA TYR A 390 -6.53 1.09 -1.12
C TYR A 390 -5.27 0.39 -0.62
N MET A 391 -5.20 -0.93 -0.80
CA MET A 391 -3.98 -1.71 -0.53
C MET A 391 -2.81 -1.14 -1.34
N PRO A 392 -1.63 -0.90 -0.75
CA PRO A 392 -0.49 -0.39 -1.49
C PRO A 392 -0.04 -1.34 -2.61
N MET A 393 0.23 -0.77 -3.79
CA MET A 393 0.97 -1.43 -4.87
C MET A 393 2.21 -2.12 -4.28
N ARG A 394 2.54 -3.34 -4.70
CA ARG A 394 3.60 -4.14 -4.05
C ARG A 394 4.96 -3.41 -3.98
N ALA A 395 5.38 -2.74 -5.05
CA ALA A 395 6.57 -1.88 -5.06
C ALA A 395 6.46 -0.67 -4.11
N HIS A 396 5.25 -0.20 -3.83
CA HIS A 396 4.94 0.94 -2.96
C HIS A 396 4.53 0.52 -1.53
N ARG A 397 4.87 -0.69 -1.06
CA ARG A 397 4.73 -1.07 0.35
C ARG A 397 5.86 -0.49 1.22
N ALA A 398 5.58 -0.12 2.46
CA ALA A 398 6.55 0.56 3.33
C ALA A 398 7.66 -0.40 3.78
N ALA A 399 8.92 -0.01 3.62
CA ALA A 399 10.05 -0.93 3.70
C ALA A 399 10.47 -1.31 5.14
N VAL A 400 10.48 -0.34 6.06
CA VAL A 400 10.86 -0.52 7.47
C VAL A 400 10.13 0.55 8.33
N PRO A 401 9.68 0.24 9.56
CA PRO A 401 9.37 1.27 10.55
C PRO A 401 10.61 2.15 10.83
N HIS A 402 10.40 3.42 11.18
CA HIS A 402 11.53 4.27 11.58
C HIS A 402 12.10 3.77 12.92
N PRO A 403 13.44 3.79 13.12
CA PRO A 403 14.02 3.57 14.43
C PRO A 403 13.58 4.71 15.36
N VAL A 404 13.52 4.46 16.67
CA VAL A 404 13.20 5.49 17.66
C VAL A 404 14.09 5.34 18.89
N ASP A 405 14.66 6.44 19.37
CA ASP A 405 15.44 6.47 20.60
C ASP A 405 14.55 6.55 21.85
N GLY A 406 14.21 5.37 22.38
CA GLY A 406 13.44 5.22 23.61
C GLY A 406 14.12 5.69 24.90
N ALA A 407 15.38 6.13 24.88
CA ALA A 407 16.12 6.57 26.07
C ALA A 407 15.96 8.06 26.40
N THR A 408 15.40 8.85 25.48
CA THR A 408 15.29 10.33 25.58
C THR A 408 13.85 10.83 25.79
N GLY A 409 13.01 9.99 26.42
CA GLY A 409 11.61 10.25 26.69
C GLY A 409 11.37 11.54 27.51
N ARG A 410 10.60 12.45 26.92
CA ARG A 410 10.17 13.74 27.50
C ARG A 410 8.65 13.82 27.43
N SER A 411 7.99 14.25 28.49
CA SER A 411 6.52 14.46 28.48
C SER A 411 6.14 15.94 28.54
N ARG A 412 4.96 16.27 28.00
CA ARG A 412 4.33 17.60 28.09
C ARG A 412 2.80 17.48 28.06
N SER A 413 2.10 18.48 28.57
CA SER A 413 0.65 18.61 28.37
C SER A 413 0.32 18.66 26.88
N ALA A 414 -0.73 17.93 26.46
CA ALA A 414 -1.21 17.98 25.08
C ALA A 414 -1.69 19.38 24.67
N GLY A 415 -1.50 19.71 23.39
CA GLY A 415 -2.12 20.86 22.74
C GLY A 415 -3.48 20.48 22.14
N PRO A 416 -3.63 20.43 20.80
CA PRO A 416 -4.85 19.92 20.18
C PRO A 416 -5.06 18.42 20.44
N ASP A 417 -6.32 18.01 20.61
CA ASP A 417 -6.75 16.60 20.61
C ASP A 417 -6.21 15.85 19.37
N PRO A 418 -5.52 14.69 19.52
CA PRO A 418 -5.00 13.90 18.42
C PRO A 418 -5.98 13.59 17.29
N ALA A 419 -7.28 13.44 17.59
CA ALA A 419 -8.32 13.20 16.58
C ALA A 419 -8.40 14.32 15.52
N GLN A 420 -7.95 15.55 15.83
CA GLN A 420 -7.91 16.65 14.88
C GLN A 420 -6.86 16.46 13.78
N PHE A 421 -5.78 15.73 14.06
CA PHE A 421 -4.74 15.43 13.07
C PHE A 421 -5.17 14.35 12.07
N LEU A 422 -6.28 13.64 12.35
CA LEU A 422 -6.90 12.66 11.45
C LEU A 422 -7.92 13.28 10.48
N ARG A 423 -7.89 14.61 10.28
CA ARG A 423 -8.63 15.26 9.20
C ARG A 423 -7.80 15.25 7.91
N LEU A 424 -8.39 14.77 6.80
CA LEU A 424 -7.66 14.61 5.54
C LEU A 424 -7.03 15.90 5.01
N GLY A 425 -7.72 17.04 5.12
CA GLY A 425 -7.15 18.35 4.75
C GLY A 425 -5.88 18.70 5.53
N PHE A 426 -5.83 18.36 6.83
CA PHE A 426 -4.60 18.52 7.61
C PHE A 426 -3.53 17.53 7.19
N ALA A 427 -3.88 16.27 6.94
CA ALA A 427 -2.92 15.24 6.56
C ALA A 427 -2.25 15.53 5.20
N LEU A 428 -2.99 16.10 4.24
CA LEU A 428 -2.44 16.59 2.98
C LEU A 428 -1.52 17.80 3.17
N TYR A 429 -1.87 18.72 4.08
CA TYR A 429 -1.01 19.85 4.45
C TYR A 429 0.28 19.39 5.14
N ALA A 430 0.15 18.59 6.20
CA ALA A 430 1.26 18.08 7.00
C ALA A 430 2.16 17.12 6.21
N GLY A 431 1.61 16.22 5.39
CA GLY A 431 2.37 15.34 4.51
C GLY A 431 3.10 16.02 3.35
N ALA A 432 2.89 17.34 3.17
CA ALA A 432 3.69 18.20 2.30
C ALA A 432 4.66 19.09 3.11
N ARG A 433 4.19 19.62 4.24
CA ARG A 433 4.92 20.52 5.14
C ARG A 433 6.02 19.81 5.96
N LEU A 434 5.82 18.54 6.31
CA LEU A 434 6.69 17.71 7.14
C LEU A 434 7.10 16.43 6.37
N PRO A 435 7.85 16.53 5.26
CA PRO A 435 8.27 15.37 4.48
C PRO A 435 9.14 14.42 5.32
N GLY A 436 8.88 13.11 5.20
CA GLY A 436 9.56 12.08 5.99
C GLY A 436 9.03 11.88 7.41
N VAL A 437 8.02 12.65 7.85
CA VAL A 437 7.27 12.35 9.08
C VAL A 437 6.17 11.34 8.77
N ARG A 438 6.25 10.18 9.42
CA ARG A 438 5.20 9.16 9.46
C ARG A 438 4.25 9.47 10.61
N LEU A 439 2.94 9.36 10.38
CA LEU A 439 1.92 9.30 11.41
C LEU A 439 1.14 7.99 11.27
N THR A 440 0.94 7.29 12.37
CA THR A 440 0.04 6.13 12.50
C THR A 440 -0.96 6.39 13.63
N HIS A 441 -2.12 5.74 13.61
CA HIS A 441 -3.17 5.95 14.62
C HIS A 441 -3.94 4.67 14.96
N ALA A 442 -4.67 4.70 16.06
CA ALA A 442 -5.64 3.71 16.48
C ALA A 442 -6.74 4.37 17.31
N ASP A 443 -7.96 3.86 17.21
CA ASP A 443 -9.07 4.24 18.09
C ASP A 443 -8.88 3.62 19.49
N THR A 444 -9.24 4.37 20.53
CA THR A 444 -9.20 3.92 21.93
C THR A 444 -10.54 4.18 22.62
N PRO A 445 -10.84 3.54 23.76
CA PRO A 445 -12.06 3.84 24.53
C PRO A 445 -12.19 5.29 25.01
N ALA A 446 -11.11 6.08 24.96
CA ALA A 446 -11.08 7.50 25.34
C ALA A 446 -11.06 8.46 24.14
N GLY A 447 -10.86 7.97 22.91
CA GLY A 447 -10.73 8.79 21.71
C GLY A 447 -9.75 8.19 20.71
N VAL A 448 -8.67 8.90 20.41
CA VAL A 448 -7.66 8.52 19.43
C VAL A 448 -6.27 8.52 20.06
N GLN A 449 -5.45 7.53 19.72
CA GLN A 449 -4.01 7.55 19.95
C GLN A 449 -3.26 7.64 18.62
N VAL A 450 -2.23 8.49 18.55
CA VAL A 450 -1.36 8.66 17.40
C VAL A 450 0.10 8.47 17.77
N TRP A 451 0.88 7.95 16.83
CA TRP A 451 2.33 7.83 16.91
C TRP A 451 2.95 8.55 15.69
N ALA A 452 3.77 9.56 15.95
CA ALA A 452 4.59 10.22 14.96
C ALA A 452 6.01 9.65 14.99
N SER A 453 6.66 9.50 13.84
CA SER A 453 8.07 9.09 13.75
C SER A 453 8.76 9.63 12.49
N ARG A 454 10.08 9.79 12.52
CA ARG A 454 10.90 10.28 11.41
C ARG A 454 12.24 9.53 11.34
N GLU A 455 12.85 9.52 10.16
CA GLU A 455 14.10 8.76 9.87
C GLU A 455 15.32 9.18 10.73
N ASP A 456 15.32 10.39 11.29
CA ASP A 456 16.34 10.88 12.23
C ASP A 456 16.25 10.25 13.64
N GLY A 457 15.28 9.36 13.87
CA GLY A 457 15.05 8.72 15.16
C GLY A 457 14.10 9.49 16.08
N ALA A 458 13.57 10.63 15.63
CA ALA A 458 12.60 11.42 16.37
C ALA A 458 11.23 10.75 16.34
N ALA A 459 10.51 10.76 17.47
CA ALA A 459 9.15 10.27 17.56
C ALA A 459 8.33 11.01 18.61
N ALA A 460 7.00 10.87 18.51
CA ALA A 460 6.07 11.29 19.54
C ALA A 460 4.87 10.35 19.63
N VAL A 461 4.24 10.28 20.80
CA VAL A 461 3.00 9.55 21.07
C VAL A 461 2.06 10.48 21.81
N ALA A 462 0.80 10.53 21.38
CA ALA A 462 -0.23 11.33 22.00
C ALA A 462 -1.58 10.61 21.96
N ALA A 463 -2.31 10.62 23.07
CA ALA A 463 -3.68 10.12 23.15
C ALA A 463 -4.65 11.21 23.63
N THR A 464 -5.91 11.12 23.24
CA THR A 464 -6.99 11.99 23.73
C THR A 464 -7.03 11.97 25.27
N GLU A 465 -7.10 13.16 25.89
CA GLU A 465 -7.01 13.42 27.34
C GLU A 465 -5.68 13.05 28.07
N GLU A 466 -4.64 12.57 27.38
CA GLU A 466 -3.35 12.21 27.99
C GLU A 466 -2.21 13.26 27.83
N GLU A 467 -1.07 12.99 28.46
CA GLU A 467 0.18 13.72 28.20
C GLU A 467 0.85 13.22 26.92
N VAL A 468 1.42 14.15 26.14
CA VAL A 468 2.23 13.82 24.97
C VAL A 468 3.61 13.38 25.44
N TRP A 469 4.12 12.28 24.87
CA TRP A 469 5.48 11.80 25.04
C TRP A 469 6.28 11.95 23.74
N GLN A 470 7.54 12.37 23.83
CA GLN A 470 8.41 12.54 22.67
C GLN A 470 9.85 12.07 22.92
N TYR A 471 10.48 11.61 21.86
CA TYR A 471 11.67 10.75 21.85
C TYR A 471 12.62 11.16 20.72
N GLY A 472 13.91 10.84 20.86
CA GLY A 472 14.94 11.17 19.87
C GLY A 472 15.26 12.66 19.77
N PRO A 473 15.90 13.10 18.66
CA PRO A 473 16.34 14.47 18.49
C PRO A 473 15.18 15.47 18.31
N GLY A 474 15.43 16.73 18.67
CA GLY A 474 14.52 17.84 18.41
C GLY A 474 13.17 17.75 19.15
N PHE A 475 12.12 18.21 18.47
CA PHE A 475 10.82 18.57 19.02
C PHE A 475 9.70 18.24 18.01
N LEU A 476 9.64 16.96 17.58
CA LEU A 476 8.78 16.51 16.49
C LEU A 476 7.29 16.81 16.72
N TRP A 477 6.81 16.71 17.95
CA TRP A 477 5.41 17.01 18.25
C TRP A 477 5.11 18.50 18.11
N GLU A 478 6.01 19.37 18.56
CA GLU A 478 5.88 20.81 18.42
C GLU A 478 6.02 21.27 16.96
N GLU A 479 6.74 20.52 16.11
CA GLU A 479 6.71 20.69 14.65
C GLU A 479 5.33 20.35 14.05
N ILE A 480 4.65 19.32 14.56
CA ILE A 480 3.27 18.94 14.17
C ILE A 480 2.24 19.95 14.69
N GLU A 481 2.31 20.37 15.95
CA GLU A 481 1.43 21.40 16.53
C GLU A 481 1.58 22.75 15.80
N GLN A 482 2.81 23.17 15.49
CA GLN A 482 3.07 24.35 14.68
C GLN A 482 2.44 24.23 13.28
N THR A 483 2.58 23.06 12.64
CA THR A 483 1.97 22.76 11.33
C THR A 483 0.44 22.78 11.40
N TRP A 484 -0.16 22.34 12.51
CA TRP A 484 -1.60 22.44 12.77
C TRP A 484 -2.06 23.89 12.94
N LEU A 485 -1.30 24.73 13.65
CA LEU A 485 -1.62 26.16 13.79
C LEU A 485 -1.53 26.90 12.43
N GLU A 486 -0.57 26.54 11.58
CA GLU A 486 -0.49 27.04 10.20
C GLU A 486 -1.71 26.61 9.35
N TYR A 487 -2.12 25.33 9.43
CA TYR A 487 -3.32 24.81 8.77
C TYR A 487 -4.62 25.47 9.29
N ALA A 488 -4.74 25.69 10.60
CA ALA A 488 -5.88 26.36 11.21
C ALA A 488 -5.99 27.82 10.76
N ALA A 489 -4.87 28.54 10.67
CA ALA A 489 -4.82 29.92 10.17
C ALA A 489 -5.23 30.03 8.69
N LEU A 490 -5.11 28.96 7.90
CA LEU A 490 -5.60 28.88 6.52
C LEU A 490 -7.12 28.62 6.41
N GLY A 491 -7.80 28.44 7.55
CA GLY A 491 -9.25 28.22 7.66
C GLY A 491 -9.68 26.76 7.58
N HIS A 492 -8.82 25.81 7.97
CA HIS A 492 -9.04 24.36 7.84
C HIS A 492 -9.52 23.94 6.44
N PRO A 493 -8.74 24.21 5.36
CA PRO A 493 -9.14 23.83 4.02
C PRO A 493 -9.38 22.33 3.89
N GLU A 494 -10.51 21.95 3.28
CA GLU A 494 -10.83 20.56 2.97
C GLU A 494 -10.05 20.04 1.76
N ALA A 495 -10.06 18.72 1.57
CA ALA A 495 -9.26 18.03 0.55
C ALA A 495 -9.50 18.55 -0.89
N ASP A 496 -10.70 19.03 -1.21
CA ASP A 496 -11.05 19.64 -2.51
C ASP A 496 -10.24 20.90 -2.84
N ARG A 497 -9.58 21.51 -1.84
CA ARG A 497 -8.72 22.69 -2.00
C ARG A 497 -7.27 22.34 -2.24
N PHE A 498 -6.88 21.09 -2.11
CA PHE A 498 -5.51 20.66 -2.38
C PHE A 498 -5.40 20.12 -3.80
N GLY A 499 -4.23 20.28 -4.39
CA GLY A 499 -3.86 19.61 -5.62
C GLY A 499 -2.42 19.13 -5.62
N LEU A 500 -2.10 18.40 -6.68
CA LEU A 500 -0.81 17.76 -6.88
C LEU A 500 -0.31 18.10 -8.30
N THR A 501 0.96 18.48 -8.39
CA THR A 501 1.71 18.61 -9.63
C THR A 501 2.82 17.56 -9.64
N VAL A 502 2.94 16.79 -10.72
CA VAL A 502 3.90 15.68 -10.89
C VAL A 502 4.79 15.95 -12.09
N THR A 503 6.10 15.88 -11.91
CA THR A 503 7.15 16.24 -12.88
C THR A 503 8.26 15.20 -12.93
N ASP A 504 9.20 15.38 -13.86
CA ASP A 504 10.48 14.63 -13.94
C ASP A 504 11.32 14.72 -12.65
N ARG A 505 11.08 15.73 -11.81
CA ARG A 505 11.79 16.00 -10.55
C ARG A 505 11.03 15.55 -9.31
N GLY A 506 9.89 14.87 -9.48
CA GLY A 506 9.00 14.44 -8.41
C GLY A 506 7.70 15.24 -8.34
N GLN A 507 7.02 15.17 -7.19
CA GLN A 507 5.66 15.68 -7.01
C GLN A 507 5.59 16.75 -5.90
N GLN A 508 4.74 17.78 -6.11
CA GLN A 508 4.52 18.88 -5.19
C GLN A 508 3.02 19.05 -4.89
N VAL A 509 2.67 19.19 -3.61
CA VAL A 509 1.30 19.50 -3.18
C VAL A 509 1.14 21.02 -3.12
N TRP A 510 -0.01 21.53 -3.56
CA TRP A 510 -0.36 22.95 -3.55
C TRP A 510 -1.76 23.18 -2.99
N LEU A 511 -2.03 24.41 -2.55
CA LEU A 511 -3.29 24.81 -1.91
C LEU A 511 -3.99 25.89 -2.73
N ARG A 512 -5.19 25.57 -3.25
CA ARG A 512 -6.11 26.40 -4.06
C ARG A 512 -5.60 26.79 -5.45
N ASP A 513 -4.29 26.95 -5.65
CA ASP A 513 -3.66 27.35 -6.92
C ASP A 513 -2.36 26.56 -7.16
N PRO A 514 -2.08 26.07 -8.39
CA PRO A 514 -0.83 25.38 -8.76
C PRO A 514 0.47 26.05 -8.36
N HIS A 515 0.51 27.38 -8.28
CA HIS A 515 1.69 28.16 -7.90
C HIS A 515 1.80 28.38 -6.39
N ALA A 516 0.73 28.08 -5.63
CA ALA A 516 0.71 28.11 -4.16
C ALA A 516 1.16 26.76 -3.57
N VAL A 517 2.39 26.35 -3.91
CA VAL A 517 3.03 25.13 -3.40
C VAL A 517 3.21 25.19 -1.89
N ILE A 518 2.92 24.08 -1.21
CA ILE A 518 3.16 23.92 0.24
C ILE A 518 4.63 23.57 0.44
N GLU A 519 5.45 24.59 0.65
CA GLU A 519 6.89 24.45 0.90
C GLU A 519 7.16 23.69 2.22
N PRO A 520 8.10 22.74 2.24
CA PRO A 520 8.53 22.06 3.46
C PRO A 520 8.92 23.03 4.58
N ALA A 521 8.62 22.66 5.82
CA ALA A 521 9.12 23.34 7.00
C ALA A 521 10.65 23.25 7.02
N ARG A 522 11.31 24.38 7.27
CA ARG A 522 12.73 24.37 7.61
C ARG A 522 12.86 23.79 9.02
N PRO A 523 13.73 22.80 9.26
CA PRO A 523 14.01 22.33 10.62
C PRO A 523 14.37 23.52 11.52
N ARG A 524 13.85 23.54 12.74
CA ARG A 524 14.32 24.49 13.75
C ARG A 524 15.78 24.16 14.04
N GLN A 525 16.70 25.00 13.59
CA GLN A 525 18.06 25.00 14.10
C GLN A 525 17.98 25.36 15.59
N GLU A 526 18.68 24.59 16.43
CA GLU A 526 18.80 24.87 17.87
C GLU A 526 19.45 26.26 18.06
N ALA A 527 18.93 27.03 19.02
CA ALA A 527 19.22 28.45 19.21
C ALA A 527 19.61 28.75 20.66
#